data_AF-A0A8S0V397-F1
#
_entry.id   AF-A0A8S0V397-F1
#
_cell.length_a   1.000
_cell.length_b   1.000
_cell.length_c   1.000
_cell.angle_alpha   90.00
_cell.angle_beta   90.00
_cell.angle_gamma   90.00
#
_symmetry.space_group_name_H-M   'P 1'
#
loop_
_entity.id
_entity.type
_entity.pdbx_description
1 polymer ?
#
loop_
_entity_poly.entity_id
_entity_poly.type
_entity_poly.pdbx_seq_one_letter_code
_entity_poly.pdbx_strand_id
1 'polypeptide(L)'
;MRINGLQGIRIFLASIFTWRRLVFGIVSGSIFFILTGLCFYFYGWDFLDEALLYHLTRTDPRHNFSIYFYHIYLHFEQEFSSLEKLISFLPQFIVQLVLVFRFAYDLPFCFFVQTVAFVAFNKVITAQYFVWFFCLLPLILPWSNMNLKWKGLACIFLWMGAQSHWLMWAYLLEFRGKNVFIQLWMASLLFLASNTYVLINIIRNHAYCPVFNLLKHETSNKTTKYD
;
A
#
# COMPACT_ATOMS: atom_id res chain seq x y z
N MET A 1 -18.95 33.30 0.77
CA MET A 1 -19.00 33.31 -0.71
C MET A 1 -19.16 31.87 -1.17
N ARG A 2 -20.35 31.45 -1.62
CA ARG A 2 -20.64 30.06 -2.02
C ARG A 2 -19.98 29.82 -3.38
N ILE A 3 -18.86 29.11 -3.40
CA ILE A 3 -18.25 28.65 -4.65
C ILE A 3 -19.24 27.67 -5.26
N ASN A 4 -19.74 27.97 -6.46
CA ASN A 4 -20.59 27.03 -7.21
C ASN A 4 -19.85 25.70 -7.39
N GLY A 5 -20.51 24.56 -7.16
CA GLY A 5 -19.84 23.24 -7.19
C GLY A 5 -19.02 22.99 -8.46
N LEU A 6 -19.46 23.53 -9.60
CA LEU A 6 -18.74 23.46 -10.88
C LEU A 6 -17.43 24.28 -10.90
N GLN A 7 -17.43 25.46 -10.26
CA GLN A 7 -16.21 26.27 -10.10
C GLN A 7 -15.24 25.61 -9.12
N GLY A 8 -15.75 24.99 -8.05
CA GLY A 8 -14.94 24.23 -7.11
C GLY A 8 -14.22 23.04 -7.77
N ILE A 9 -14.95 22.28 -8.60
CA ILE A 9 -14.38 21.17 -9.38
C ILE A 9 -13.33 21.69 -10.39
N ARG A 10 -13.62 22.78 -11.11
CA ARG A 10 -12.66 23.38 -12.04
C ARG A 10 -11.38 23.84 -11.35
N ILE A 11 -11.49 24.52 -10.21
CA ILE A 11 -10.33 24.96 -9.42
C ILE A 11 -9.54 23.76 -8.90
N PHE A 12 -10.23 22.72 -8.43
CA PHE A 12 -9.59 21.48 -8.00
C PHE A 12 -8.84 20.79 -9.13
N LEU A 13 -9.45 20.62 -10.30
CA LEU A 13 -8.80 20.04 -11.49
C LEU A 13 -7.60 20.89 -11.94
N ALA A 14 -7.75 22.22 -11.99
CA ALA A 14 -6.65 23.12 -12.30
C ALA A 14 -5.50 23.03 -11.28
N SER A 15 -5.80 22.77 -10.02
CA SER A 15 -4.78 22.57 -8.97
C SER A 15 -4.02 21.24 -9.11
N ILE A 16 -4.61 20.24 -9.79
CA ILE A 16 -3.95 18.96 -10.08
C ILE A 16 -2.95 19.14 -11.23
N PHE A 17 -3.34 19.85 -12.29
CA PHE A 17 -2.54 20.02 -13.51
C PHE A 17 -1.67 21.29 -13.51
N THR A 18 -0.94 21.55 -12.42
CA THR A 18 0.05 22.63 -12.43
C THR A 18 1.24 22.27 -13.33
N TRP A 19 1.86 23.27 -13.95
CA TRP A 19 3.04 23.08 -14.80
C TRP A 19 4.15 22.28 -14.09
N ARG A 20 4.42 22.58 -12.82
CA ARG A 20 5.43 21.85 -12.03
C ARG A 20 5.10 20.36 -11.87
N ARG A 21 3.83 20.02 -11.63
CA ARG A 21 3.37 18.63 -11.52
C ARG A 21 3.41 17.91 -12.87
N LEU A 22 3.04 18.61 -13.95
CA LEU A 22 3.14 18.08 -15.31
C LEU A 22 4.59 17.79 -15.70
N VAL A 23 5.51 18.74 -15.47
CA VAL A 23 6.95 18.54 -15.73
C VAL A 23 7.49 17.38 -14.91
N PHE A 24 7.18 17.30 -13.61
CA PHE A 24 7.58 16.18 -12.76
C PHE A 24 7.06 14.84 -13.30
N GLY A 25 5.78 14.78 -13.69
CA GLY A 25 5.16 13.58 -14.24
C GLY A 25 5.78 13.16 -15.57
N ILE A 26 6.02 14.11 -16.48
CA ILE A 26 6.64 13.85 -17.78
C ILE A 26 8.09 13.36 -17.59
N VAL A 27 8.90 14.06 -16.81
CA VAL A 27 10.31 13.66 -16.59
C VAL A 27 10.39 12.29 -15.93
N SER A 28 9.62 12.04 -14.87
CA SER A 28 9.63 10.76 -14.17
C SER A 28 9.11 9.62 -15.07
N GLY A 29 8.03 9.88 -15.81
CA GLY A 29 7.47 8.92 -16.76
C GLY A 29 8.41 8.60 -17.91
N SER A 30 9.05 9.61 -18.51
CA SER A 30 10.05 9.43 -19.57
C SER A 30 11.22 8.58 -19.10
N ILE A 31 11.78 8.86 -17.91
CA ILE A 31 12.86 8.05 -17.34
C ILE A 31 12.40 6.60 -17.14
N PHE A 32 11.22 6.39 -16.55
CA PHE A 32 10.65 5.05 -16.36
C PHE A 32 10.52 4.28 -17.68
N PHE A 33 9.94 4.87 -18.72
CA PHE A 33 9.77 4.22 -20.02
C PHE A 33 11.10 3.99 -20.75
N ILE A 34 12.05 4.92 -20.67
CA ILE A 34 13.38 4.75 -21.27
C ILE A 34 14.12 3.57 -20.62
N LEU A 35 14.15 3.51 -19.29
CA LEU A 35 14.80 2.41 -18.57
C LEU A 35 14.10 1.07 -18.81
N THR A 36 12.76 1.06 -18.83
CA THR A 36 11.98 -0.14 -19.15
C THR A 36 12.25 -0.60 -20.59
N GLY A 37 12.31 0.33 -21.55
CA GLY A 37 12.66 0.05 -22.95
C GLY A 37 14.08 -0.46 -23.11
N LEU A 38 15.03 0.06 -22.33
CA LEU A 38 16.41 -0.43 -22.31
C LEU A 38 16.49 -1.87 -21.78
N CYS A 39 15.80 -2.19 -20.68
CA CYS A 39 15.72 -3.56 -20.18
C CYS A 39 15.03 -4.49 -21.19
N PHE A 40 13.93 -4.05 -21.82
CA PHE A 40 13.27 -4.81 -22.87
C PHE A 40 14.17 -5.05 -24.08
N TYR A 41 15.01 -4.08 -24.45
CA TYR A 41 15.99 -4.28 -25.53
C TYR A 41 16.99 -5.41 -25.21
N PHE A 42 17.42 -5.53 -23.95
CA PHE A 42 18.37 -6.58 -23.54
C PHE A 42 17.72 -7.95 -23.30
N TYR A 43 16.51 -7.98 -22.75
CA TYR A 43 15.89 -9.20 -22.20
C TYR A 43 14.56 -9.59 -22.86
N GLY A 44 14.06 -8.78 -23.79
CA GLY A 44 12.84 -9.07 -24.55
C GLY A 44 11.59 -9.20 -23.69
N TRP A 45 10.69 -10.08 -24.15
CA TRP A 45 9.39 -10.32 -23.52
C TRP A 45 9.49 -10.95 -22.13
N ASP A 46 10.53 -11.76 -21.87
CA ASP A 46 10.73 -12.39 -20.56
C ASP A 46 10.88 -11.35 -19.45
N PHE A 47 11.62 -10.26 -19.70
CA PHE A 47 11.69 -9.14 -18.76
C PHE A 47 10.33 -8.50 -18.52
N LEU A 48 9.57 -8.22 -19.59
CA LEU A 48 8.31 -7.51 -19.46
C LEU A 48 7.28 -8.36 -18.71
N ASP A 49 7.26 -9.67 -18.97
CA ASP A 49 6.38 -10.59 -18.27
C ASP A 49 6.77 -10.70 -16.80
N GLU A 50 8.00 -11.10 -16.49
CA GLU A 50 8.44 -11.36 -15.12
C GLU A 50 8.52 -10.09 -14.26
N ALA A 51 8.94 -8.95 -14.82
CA ALA A 51 9.11 -7.71 -14.05
C ALA A 51 7.81 -6.93 -13.87
N LEU A 52 6.84 -7.04 -14.78
CA LEU A 52 5.65 -6.18 -14.81
C LEU A 52 4.34 -6.95 -14.97
N LEU A 53 4.15 -7.70 -16.08
CA LEU A 53 2.83 -8.22 -16.45
C LEU A 53 2.40 -9.41 -15.57
N TYR A 54 3.32 -10.29 -15.20
CA TYR A 54 3.09 -11.45 -14.36
C TYR A 54 2.43 -11.06 -13.03
N HIS A 55 2.80 -9.93 -12.44
CA HIS A 55 2.23 -9.47 -11.17
C HIS A 55 0.74 -9.11 -11.25
N LEU A 56 0.23 -8.76 -12.44
CA LEU A 56 -1.19 -8.46 -12.64
C LEU A 56 -2.03 -9.74 -12.68
N THR A 57 -1.50 -10.81 -13.25
CA THR A 57 -2.20 -12.09 -13.41
C THR A 57 -1.90 -13.07 -12.28
N ARG A 58 -0.81 -12.86 -11.53
CA ARG A 58 -0.32 -13.76 -10.47
C ARG A 58 -1.43 -14.22 -9.54
N THR A 59 -1.57 -15.53 -9.43
CA THR A 59 -2.40 -16.23 -8.46
C THR A 59 -1.48 -17.14 -7.65
N ASP A 60 -1.63 -17.10 -6.33
CA ASP A 60 -0.79 -17.92 -5.45
C ASP A 60 -1.70 -18.48 -4.34
N PRO A 61 -2.11 -19.75 -4.44
CA PRO A 61 -2.99 -20.36 -3.44
C PRO A 61 -2.23 -20.84 -2.20
N ARG A 62 -0.90 -21.01 -2.29
CA ARG A 62 -0.06 -21.51 -1.19
C ARG A 62 0.65 -20.35 -0.52
N HIS A 63 0.98 -20.50 0.77
CA HIS A 63 1.71 -19.47 1.52
C HIS A 63 1.17 -18.02 1.37
N ASN A 64 -0.13 -17.89 1.08
CA ASN A 64 -0.77 -16.62 0.79
C ASN A 64 -1.66 -16.18 1.96
N PHE A 65 -1.20 -15.18 2.70
CA PHE A 65 -1.91 -14.63 3.86
C PHE A 65 -3.23 -13.95 3.50
N SER A 66 -3.47 -13.68 2.22
CA SER A 66 -4.64 -12.96 1.76
C SER A 66 -5.93 -13.74 1.99
N ILE A 67 -7.04 -13.02 2.21
CA ILE A 67 -8.38 -13.60 2.29
C ILE A 67 -8.80 -14.29 0.98
N TYR A 68 -8.15 -13.93 -0.13
CA TYR A 68 -8.44 -14.47 -1.45
C TYR A 68 -7.84 -15.85 -1.68
N PHE A 69 -6.89 -16.32 -0.86
CA PHE A 69 -6.18 -17.59 -1.13
C PHE A 69 -7.15 -18.77 -1.29
N TYR A 70 -8.21 -18.85 -0.47
CA TYR A 70 -9.13 -19.97 -0.48
C TYR A 70 -9.99 -19.96 -1.75
N HIS A 71 -10.45 -18.79 -2.17
CA HIS A 71 -11.14 -18.63 -3.45
C HIS A 71 -10.22 -18.99 -4.63
N ILE A 72 -8.96 -18.55 -4.57
CA ILE A 72 -7.94 -18.86 -5.58
C ILE A 72 -7.68 -20.37 -5.63
N TYR A 73 -7.59 -21.02 -4.48
CA TYR A 73 -7.37 -22.45 -4.36
C TYR A 73 -8.50 -23.27 -5.01
N LEU A 74 -9.77 -22.90 -4.74
CA LEU A 74 -10.93 -23.61 -5.29
C LEU A 74 -11.05 -23.49 -6.82
N HIS A 75 -10.52 -22.41 -7.40
CA HIS A 75 -10.58 -22.13 -8.84
C HIS A 75 -9.20 -22.23 -9.50
N PHE A 76 -8.25 -22.96 -8.92
CA PHE A 76 -6.87 -23.00 -9.42
C PHE A 76 -6.75 -23.49 -10.87
N GLU A 77 -7.63 -24.42 -11.27
CA GLU A 77 -7.67 -24.98 -12.64
C GLU A 77 -8.64 -24.24 -13.57
N GLN A 78 -9.36 -23.23 -13.08
CA GLN A 78 -10.32 -22.46 -13.86
C GLN A 78 -9.79 -21.06 -14.14
N GLU A 79 -10.00 -20.58 -15.37
CA GLU A 79 -9.66 -19.20 -15.69
C GLU A 79 -10.59 -18.24 -14.94
N PHE A 80 -10.02 -17.39 -14.09
CA PHE A 80 -10.78 -16.28 -13.49
C PHE A 80 -11.31 -15.36 -14.58
N SER A 81 -12.59 -15.07 -14.50
CA SER A 81 -13.24 -14.07 -15.33
C SER A 81 -12.63 -12.69 -15.11
N SER A 82 -12.69 -11.83 -16.12
CA SER A 82 -12.24 -10.43 -16.00
C SER A 82 -12.98 -9.68 -14.88
N LEU A 83 -14.22 -10.07 -14.58
CA LEU A 83 -15.03 -9.48 -13.51
C LEU A 83 -14.48 -9.83 -12.12
N GLU A 84 -14.13 -11.10 -11.87
CA GLU A 84 -13.54 -11.53 -10.60
C GLU A 84 -12.19 -10.85 -10.34
N LYS A 85 -11.36 -10.74 -11.38
CA LYS A 85 -10.09 -10.00 -11.31
C LYS A 85 -10.33 -8.55 -10.91
N LEU A 86 -11.31 -7.87 -11.53
CA LEU A 86 -11.68 -6.49 -11.20
C LEU A 86 -12.19 -6.35 -9.76
N ILE A 87 -13.10 -7.24 -9.33
CA ILE A 87 -13.67 -7.22 -7.98
C ILE A 87 -12.59 -7.43 -6.91
N SER A 88 -11.63 -8.33 -7.15
CA SER A 88 -10.52 -8.56 -6.20
C SER A 88 -9.56 -7.36 -6.10
N PHE A 89 -9.45 -6.56 -7.17
CA PHE A 89 -8.57 -5.39 -7.22
C PHE A 89 -9.22 -4.10 -6.67
N LEU A 90 -10.54 -3.99 -6.77
CA LEU A 90 -11.28 -2.76 -6.48
C LEU A 90 -11.14 -2.27 -5.02
N PRO A 91 -11.24 -3.13 -3.97
CA PRO A 91 -11.05 -2.68 -2.59
C PRO A 91 -9.66 -2.08 -2.37
N GLN A 92 -8.62 -2.73 -2.89
CA GLN A 92 -7.25 -2.24 -2.82
C GLN A 92 -7.13 -0.87 -3.49
N PHE A 93 -7.63 -0.75 -4.73
CA PHE A 93 -7.59 0.50 -5.49
C PHE A 93 -8.31 1.66 -4.77
N ILE A 94 -9.51 1.42 -4.24
CA ILE A 94 -10.28 2.43 -3.49
C ILE A 94 -9.49 2.90 -2.26
N VAL A 95 -8.97 1.98 -1.46
CA VAL A 95 -8.20 2.33 -0.25
C VAL A 95 -6.95 3.13 -0.63
N GLN A 96 -6.23 2.73 -1.68
CA GLN A 96 -5.06 3.48 -2.17
C GLN A 96 -5.45 4.92 -2.54
N LEU A 97 -6.50 5.11 -3.35
CA LEU A 97 -6.95 6.45 -3.74
C LEU A 97 -7.31 7.31 -2.53
N VAL A 98 -8.08 6.78 -1.58
CA VAL A 98 -8.49 7.51 -0.37
C VAL A 98 -7.27 7.95 0.44
N LEU A 99 -6.28 7.07 0.61
CA LEU A 99 -5.05 7.40 1.35
C LEU A 99 -4.20 8.47 0.66
N VAL A 100 -4.06 8.41 -0.67
CA VAL A 100 -3.36 9.46 -1.44
C VAL A 100 -4.04 10.81 -1.23
N PHE A 101 -5.35 10.90 -1.47
CA PHE A 101 -6.05 12.17 -1.33
C PHE A 101 -6.00 12.71 0.10
N ARG A 102 -5.94 11.82 1.11
CA ARG A 102 -5.91 12.22 2.51
C ARG A 102 -4.53 12.67 2.99
N PHE A 103 -3.45 12.05 2.51
CA PHE A 103 -2.10 12.18 3.09
C PHE A 103 -1.03 12.67 2.10
N ALA A 104 -1.34 12.97 0.83
CA ALA A 104 -0.34 13.36 -0.18
C ALA A 104 0.57 14.56 0.20
N TYR A 105 0.18 15.39 1.17
CA TYR A 105 1.00 16.51 1.65
C TYR A 105 2.07 16.11 2.68
N ASP A 106 1.99 14.90 3.22
CA ASP A 106 2.97 14.29 4.12
C ASP A 106 3.48 13.00 3.45
N LEU A 107 4.44 13.16 2.53
CA LEU A 107 4.89 12.08 1.66
C LEU A 107 5.43 10.85 2.41
N PRO A 108 6.31 10.97 3.43
CA PRO A 108 6.81 9.80 4.15
C PRO A 108 5.66 9.01 4.80
N PHE A 109 4.71 9.72 5.42
CA PHE A 109 3.54 9.09 6.01
C PHE A 109 2.63 8.46 4.95
N CYS A 110 2.37 9.18 3.86
CA CYS A 110 1.56 8.71 2.73
C CYS A 110 2.13 7.42 2.14
N PHE A 111 3.43 7.37 1.87
CA PHE A 111 4.09 6.17 1.35
C PHE A 111 3.97 5.01 2.34
N PHE A 112 4.22 5.25 3.63
CA PHE A 112 4.07 4.19 4.64
C PHE A 112 2.65 3.61 4.67
N VAL A 113 1.61 4.46 4.79
CA VAL A 113 0.22 3.98 4.87
C VAL A 113 -0.26 3.34 3.57
N GLN A 114 0.20 3.86 2.42
CA GLN A 114 -0.06 3.25 1.11
C GLN A 114 0.55 1.86 1.02
N THR A 115 1.82 1.69 1.40
CA THR A 115 2.50 0.39 1.35
C THR A 115 1.86 -0.62 2.30
N VAL A 116 1.54 -0.24 3.54
CA VAL A 116 0.84 -1.14 4.49
C VAL A 116 -0.53 -1.54 3.94
N ALA A 117 -1.31 -0.58 3.44
CA ALA A 117 -2.61 -0.88 2.84
C ALA A 117 -2.50 -1.68 1.54
N PHE A 118 -1.47 -1.44 0.74
CA PHE A 118 -1.23 -2.16 -0.51
C PHE A 118 -1.02 -3.64 -0.20
N VAL A 119 -0.19 -3.94 0.79
CA VAL A 119 0.07 -5.31 1.23
C VAL A 119 -1.19 -5.91 1.85
N ALA A 120 -1.83 -5.23 2.81
CA ALA A 120 -2.99 -5.77 3.53
C ALA A 120 -4.16 -6.14 2.60
N PHE A 121 -4.40 -5.35 1.54
CA PHE A 121 -5.49 -5.57 0.58
C PHE A 121 -5.06 -6.28 -0.70
N ASN A 122 -3.82 -6.79 -0.78
CA ASN A 122 -3.36 -7.50 -1.98
C ASN A 122 -4.03 -8.88 -2.11
N LYS A 123 -4.27 -9.32 -3.35
CA LYS A 123 -4.73 -10.69 -3.65
C LYS A 123 -3.71 -11.77 -3.28
N VAL A 124 -2.42 -11.45 -3.36
CA VAL A 124 -1.31 -12.34 -3.04
C VAL A 124 -0.43 -11.63 -2.02
N ILE A 125 -0.35 -12.19 -0.81
CA ILE A 125 0.46 -11.66 0.28
C ILE A 125 1.43 -12.74 0.71
N THR A 126 2.73 -12.44 0.56
CA THR A 126 3.81 -13.28 1.06
C THR A 126 4.55 -12.55 2.18
N ALA A 127 5.26 -13.29 3.05
CA ALA A 127 5.99 -12.69 4.17
C ALA A 127 7.08 -11.69 3.73
N GLN A 128 7.61 -11.84 2.50
CA GLN A 128 8.60 -10.92 1.94
C GLN A 128 8.08 -9.48 1.85
N TYR A 129 6.78 -9.29 1.63
CA TYR A 129 6.19 -7.96 1.47
C TYR A 129 6.27 -7.13 2.75
N PHE A 130 6.42 -7.75 3.93
CA PHE A 130 6.47 -7.03 5.20
C PHE A 130 7.70 -6.13 5.31
N VAL A 131 8.79 -6.48 4.63
CA VAL A 131 10.01 -5.67 4.57
C VAL A 131 9.74 -4.30 3.94
N TRP A 132 8.78 -4.21 3.02
CA TRP A 132 8.50 -2.98 2.26
C TRP A 132 8.01 -1.83 3.13
N PHE A 133 7.16 -2.10 4.12
CA PHE A 133 6.74 -1.04 5.05
C PHE A 133 7.66 -0.92 6.26
N PHE A 134 8.43 -1.97 6.61
CA PHE A 134 9.43 -1.87 7.66
C PHE A 134 10.56 -0.89 7.33
N CYS A 135 10.99 -0.79 6.08
CA CYS A 135 11.99 0.22 5.71
C CYS A 135 11.46 1.66 5.82
N LEU A 136 10.15 1.85 5.75
CA LEU A 136 9.48 3.15 5.89
C LEU A 136 9.11 3.50 7.34
N LEU A 137 8.98 2.49 8.21
CA LEU A 137 8.58 2.66 9.61
C LEU A 137 9.47 3.66 10.38
N PRO A 138 10.82 3.61 10.30
CA PRO A 138 11.68 4.58 10.98
C PRO A 138 11.43 6.04 10.59
N LEU A 139 10.94 6.28 9.36
CA LEU A 139 10.67 7.63 8.87
C LEU A 139 9.44 8.26 9.53
N ILE A 140 8.47 7.45 9.97
CA ILE A 140 7.20 7.95 10.52
C ILE A 140 7.15 7.91 12.04
N LEU A 141 7.99 7.09 12.69
CA LEU A 141 8.00 6.93 14.15
C LEU A 141 8.22 8.24 14.93
N PRO A 142 9.14 9.15 14.55
CA PRO A 142 9.36 10.41 15.28
C PRO A 142 8.13 11.33 15.32
N TRP A 143 7.20 11.14 14.38
CA TRP A 143 5.99 11.94 14.25
C TRP A 143 4.74 11.20 14.74
N SER A 144 4.92 10.17 15.57
CA SER A 144 3.81 9.47 16.21
C SER A 144 3.60 9.95 17.64
N ASN A 145 2.37 10.36 17.96
CA ASN A 145 1.90 10.59 19.34
C ASN A 145 1.51 9.29 20.05
N MET A 146 1.75 8.12 19.44
CA MET A 146 1.38 6.84 20.00
C MET A 146 2.27 6.49 21.19
N ASN A 147 1.65 6.18 22.33
CA ASN A 147 2.39 5.64 23.47
C ASN A 147 2.94 4.24 23.13
N LEU A 148 4.24 4.17 22.84
CA LEU A 148 4.92 2.95 22.39
C LEU A 148 4.85 1.81 23.42
N LYS A 149 4.92 2.13 24.72
CA LYS A 149 4.97 1.13 25.80
C LYS A 149 3.69 0.28 25.91
N TRP A 150 2.55 0.83 25.51
CA TRP A 150 1.26 0.14 25.63
C TRP A 150 0.64 -0.10 24.27
N LYS A 151 0.21 0.97 23.59
CA LYS A 151 -0.48 0.85 22.31
C LYS A 151 0.44 0.33 21.21
N GLY A 152 1.69 0.80 21.18
CA GLY A 152 2.69 0.32 20.23
C GLY A 152 3.00 -1.17 20.40
N LEU A 153 3.35 -1.59 21.61
CA LEU A 153 3.58 -3.00 21.95
C LEU A 153 2.34 -3.86 21.67
N ALA A 154 1.14 -3.40 22.01
CA ALA A 154 -0.10 -4.11 21.67
C ALA A 154 -0.28 -4.29 20.16
N CYS A 155 0.00 -3.27 19.34
CA CYS A 155 -0.04 -3.38 17.88
C CYS A 155 1.00 -4.39 17.35
N ILE A 156 2.21 -4.37 17.90
CA ILE A 156 3.28 -5.31 17.53
C ILE A 156 2.86 -6.75 17.87
N PHE A 157 2.40 -7.00 19.09
CA PHE A 157 1.97 -8.33 19.51
C PHE A 157 0.75 -8.82 18.73
N LEU A 158 -0.22 -7.95 18.43
CA LEU A 158 -1.35 -8.30 17.59
C LEU A 158 -0.91 -8.69 16.18
N TRP A 159 -0.03 -7.89 15.57
CA TRP A 159 0.48 -8.14 14.22
C TRP A 159 1.31 -9.43 14.15
N MET A 160 2.22 -9.65 15.10
CA MET A 160 3.01 -10.88 15.21
C MET A 160 2.13 -12.09 15.52
N GLY A 161 1.17 -11.95 16.44
CA GLY A 161 0.24 -13.02 16.82
C GLY A 161 -0.62 -13.48 15.66
N ALA A 162 -1.15 -12.56 14.86
CA ALA A 162 -1.94 -12.88 13.68
C ALA A 162 -1.13 -13.68 12.64
N GLN A 163 0.14 -13.33 12.42
CA GLN A 163 1.02 -14.10 11.53
C GLN A 163 1.35 -15.48 12.07
N SER A 164 1.77 -15.57 13.33
CA SER A 164 2.11 -16.86 13.95
C SER A 164 0.90 -17.80 13.97
N HIS A 165 -0.30 -17.26 14.24
CA HIS A 165 -1.54 -18.01 14.15
C HIS A 165 -1.81 -18.52 12.72
N TRP A 166 -1.64 -17.68 11.71
CA TRP A 166 -1.77 -18.08 10.31
C TRP A 166 -0.75 -19.17 9.93
N LEU A 167 0.52 -18.97 10.28
CA LEU A 167 1.62 -19.91 10.01
C LEU A 167 1.39 -21.28 10.65
N MET A 168 0.79 -21.33 11.85
CA MET A 168 0.42 -22.59 12.49
C MET A 168 -0.56 -23.39 11.62
N TRP A 169 -1.61 -22.76 11.09
CA TRP A 169 -2.59 -23.43 10.23
C TRP A 169 -1.98 -23.82 8.88
N ALA A 170 -1.17 -22.94 8.28
CA ALA A 170 -0.46 -23.23 7.04
C ALA A 170 0.47 -24.44 7.21
N TYR A 171 1.20 -24.53 8.33
CA TYR A 171 2.04 -25.68 8.64
C TYR A 171 1.25 -26.99 8.71
N LEU A 172 0.09 -26.98 9.39
CA LEU A 172 -0.77 -28.15 9.48
C LEU A 172 -1.32 -28.59 8.12
N LEU A 173 -1.63 -27.62 7.25
CA LEU A 173 -2.12 -27.88 5.90
C LEU A 173 -1.02 -28.45 5.00
N GLU A 174 0.09 -27.73 4.86
CA GLU A 174 1.10 -27.98 3.83
C GLU A 174 2.10 -29.09 4.23
N PHE A 175 2.52 -29.16 5.49
CA PHE A 175 3.52 -30.12 5.94
C PHE A 175 2.92 -31.34 6.65
N ARG A 176 1.75 -31.20 7.27
CA ARG A 176 1.07 -32.30 7.98
C ARG A 176 -0.12 -32.87 7.22
N GLY A 177 -0.48 -32.30 6.07
CA GLY A 177 -1.55 -32.80 5.20
C GLY A 177 -2.94 -32.77 5.85
N LYS A 178 -3.16 -31.95 6.89
CA LYS A 178 -4.46 -31.87 7.57
C LYS A 178 -5.39 -30.94 6.79
N ASN A 179 -6.64 -31.35 6.62
CA ASN A 179 -7.66 -30.53 5.99
C ASN A 179 -8.13 -29.40 6.94
N VAL A 180 -7.39 -28.28 6.93
CA VAL A 180 -7.65 -27.09 7.77
C VAL A 180 -7.89 -25.81 6.95
N PHE A 181 -8.41 -25.95 5.73
CA PHE A 181 -8.61 -24.82 4.80
C PHE A 181 -9.49 -23.70 5.39
N ILE A 182 -10.57 -24.05 6.07
CA ILE A 182 -11.49 -23.06 6.67
C ILE A 182 -10.81 -22.32 7.82
N GLN A 183 -10.07 -23.01 8.68
CA GLN A 183 -9.33 -22.40 9.78
C GLN A 183 -8.24 -21.46 9.26
N LEU A 184 -7.53 -21.86 8.21
CA LEU A 184 -6.55 -21.02 7.53
C LEU A 184 -7.20 -19.77 6.92
N TRP A 185 -8.38 -19.91 6.32
CA TRP A 185 -9.16 -18.77 5.80
C TRP A 185 -9.65 -17.82 6.88
N MET A 186 -10.14 -18.35 8.01
CA MET A 186 -10.46 -17.53 9.18
C MET A 186 -9.21 -16.81 9.73
N ALA A 187 -8.03 -17.45 9.68
CA ALA A 187 -6.79 -16.81 10.05
C ALA A 187 -6.40 -15.69 9.07
N SER A 188 -6.64 -15.83 7.76
CA SER A 188 -6.44 -14.75 6.78
C SER A 188 -7.35 -13.55 7.05
N LEU A 189 -8.61 -13.78 7.43
CA LEU A 189 -9.54 -12.71 7.85
C LEU A 189 -9.04 -11.98 9.11
N LEU A 190 -8.58 -12.73 10.10
CA LEU A 190 -7.98 -12.16 11.32
C LEU A 190 -6.71 -11.36 11.01
N PHE A 191 -5.88 -11.84 10.08
CA PHE A 191 -4.68 -11.14 9.63
C PHE A 191 -5.03 -9.82 8.94
N LEU A 192 -6.02 -9.80 8.04
CA LEU A 192 -6.52 -8.56 7.43
C LEU A 192 -7.06 -7.58 8.48
N ALA A 193 -7.87 -8.07 9.42
CA ALA A 193 -8.44 -7.25 10.49
C ALA A 193 -7.34 -6.65 11.39
N SER A 194 -6.32 -7.45 11.69
CA SER A 194 -5.17 -7.03 12.51
C SER A 194 -4.33 -5.96 11.79
N ASN A 195 -4.01 -6.15 10.51
CA ASN A 195 -3.30 -5.12 9.72
C ASN A 195 -4.12 -3.83 9.62
N THR A 196 -5.43 -3.93 9.39
CA THR A 196 -6.33 -2.77 9.32
C THR A 196 -6.40 -2.04 10.66
N TYR A 197 -6.50 -2.77 11.77
CA TYR A 197 -6.51 -2.19 13.11
C TYR A 197 -5.19 -1.46 13.44
N VAL A 198 -4.05 -2.07 13.13
CA VAL A 198 -2.73 -1.45 13.32
C VAL A 198 -2.61 -0.19 12.47
N LEU A 199 -2.99 -0.25 11.20
CA LEU A 199 -2.97 0.90 10.29
C LEU A 199 -3.85 2.05 10.81
N ILE A 200 -5.08 1.75 11.26
CA ILE A 200 -5.99 2.75 11.85
C ILE A 200 -5.36 3.38 13.10
N ASN A 201 -4.73 2.59 13.98
CA ASN A 201 -4.07 3.14 15.16
C ASN A 201 -2.90 4.05 14.79
N ILE A 202 -2.07 3.66 13.82
CA ILE A 202 -0.99 4.52 13.33
C ILE A 202 -1.56 5.83 12.78
N ILE A 203 -2.59 5.78 11.93
CA ILE A 203 -3.26 6.96 11.37
C ILE A 203 -3.83 7.87 12.46
N ARG A 204 -4.53 7.31 13.46
CA ARG A 204 -5.17 8.12 14.52
C ARG A 204 -4.17 8.80 15.45
N ASN A 205 -2.96 8.25 15.58
CA ASN A 205 -1.92 8.80 16.45
C ASN A 205 -0.81 9.50 15.66
N HIS A 206 -0.99 9.73 14.35
CA HIS A 206 -0.03 10.46 13.53
C HIS A 206 -0.09 11.96 13.80
N ALA A 207 1.06 12.59 14.01
CA ALA A 207 1.22 14.03 14.04
C ALA A 207 1.63 14.51 12.64
N TYR A 208 0.77 15.28 12.00
CA TYR A 208 0.97 15.74 10.64
C TYR A 208 2.29 16.51 10.48
N CYS A 209 3.19 16.03 9.61
CA CYS A 209 4.46 16.66 9.30
C CYS A 209 4.54 17.03 7.80
N PRO A 210 4.11 18.25 7.43
CA PRO A 210 4.23 18.69 6.05
C PRO A 210 5.70 19.04 5.72
N VAL A 211 6.40 18.12 5.06
CA VAL A 211 7.78 18.33 4.56
C VAL A 211 7.89 19.64 3.75
N PHE A 212 6.86 19.97 2.98
CA PHE A 212 6.87 21.16 2.11
C PHE A 212 6.47 22.47 2.78
N ASN A 213 5.85 22.45 3.97
CA ASN A 213 5.52 23.71 4.66
C ASN A 213 6.72 24.30 5.40
N LEU A 214 7.68 23.47 5.83
CA LEU A 214 8.95 23.94 6.41
C LEU A 214 9.70 24.85 5.42
N LEU A 215 9.74 24.48 4.14
CA LEU A 215 10.40 25.26 3.08
C LEU A 215 9.75 26.63 2.85
N LYS A 216 8.44 26.74 3.05
CA LYS A 216 7.70 28.02 2.91
C LYS A 216 8.04 28.99 4.05
N HIS A 217 8.29 28.47 5.25
CA HIS A 217 8.64 29.30 6.41
C HIS A 217 10.09 29.83 6.34
N GLU A 218 11.03 29.04 5.80
CA GLU A 218 12.42 29.48 5.61
C GLU A 218 12.57 30.55 4.52
N THR A 219 11.78 30.45 3.45
CA THR A 219 11.78 31.44 2.37
C THR A 219 11.16 32.76 2.81
N SER A 220 10.08 32.74 3.61
CA SER A 220 9.46 33.95 4.16
C SER A 220 10.35 34.68 5.19
N ASN A 221 11.16 33.96 5.97
CA ASN A 221 12.07 34.56 6.96
C ASN A 221 13.35 35.13 6.33
N LYS A 222 13.69 34.76 5.09
CA LYS A 222 14.81 35.35 4.34
C LYS A 222 14.44 36.66 3.69
N THR A 223 13.18 36.86 3.29
CA THR A 223 12.70 38.14 2.71
C THR A 223 12.56 39.25 3.74
N THR A 224 12.31 38.94 5.02
CA THR A 224 12.17 39.95 6.09
C THR A 224 13.48 40.38 6.75
N LYS A 225 14.62 39.84 6.31
CA LYS A 225 15.95 40.16 6.87
C LYS A 225 16.79 41.12 6.02
N TYR A 226 16.21 41.63 4.93
CA TYR A 226 16.85 42.57 3.99
C TYR A 226 16.05 43.88 3.79
N ASP A 227 15.05 44.12 4.63
CA ASP A 227 14.36 45.41 4.78
C ASP A 227 14.69 46.01 6.15
#